data_AF-A0AAE3IC71-F1
#
_entry.id   AF-A0AAE3IC71-F1
#
_cell.length_a   1.000
_cell.length_b   1.000
_cell.length_c   1.000
_cell.angle_alpha   90.00
_cell.angle_beta   90.00
_cell.angle_gamma   90.00
#
_symmetry.space_group_name_H-M   'P 1'
#
loop_
_entity.id
_entity.type
_entity.pdbx_description
1 polymer ?
#
loop_
_entity_poly.entity_id
_entity_poly.type
_entity_poly.pdbx_seq_one_letter_code
_entity_poly.pdbx_strand_id
1 'polypeptide(L)'
;MIEFEFPSLAERELDDPNPQKPQGLGTDSVYRFSSDVNGSEGLFIIQNQGTQPVDVYSTQENTNNLPDVDIFDIETGDILTESDPYRSLDVGKAIALGIQVDTYGVDVKDDAYQVALIINAVASDQ
;
A
#
# COMPACT_ATOMS: atom_id res chain seq x y z
N MET A 1 -6.67 -4.00 11.11
CA MET A 1 -7.08 -4.22 9.70
C MET A 1 -7.11 -2.86 9.06
N ILE A 2 -6.34 -2.67 8.00
CA ILE A 2 -6.35 -1.46 7.17
C ILE A 2 -7.15 -1.83 5.94
N GLU A 3 -8.18 -1.05 5.61
CA GLU A 3 -9.03 -1.26 4.45
C GLU A 3 -8.94 -0.01 3.57
N PHE A 4 -8.67 -0.22 2.28
CA PHE A 4 -8.59 0.83 1.28
C PHE A 4 -9.57 0.53 0.17
N GLU A 5 -10.40 1.52 -0.16
CA GLU A 5 -11.32 1.46 -1.28
C GLU A 5 -10.90 2.51 -2.32
N PHE A 6 -10.71 2.07 -3.55
CA PHE A 6 -10.36 2.95 -4.67
C PHE A 6 -11.54 3.06 -5.61
N PRO A 7 -11.78 4.27 -6.16
CA PRO A 7 -12.91 4.43 -7.03
C PRO A 7 -12.73 3.65 -8.33
N SER A 8 -13.85 3.12 -8.82
CA SER A 8 -13.94 2.36 -10.06
C SER A 8 -14.47 3.23 -11.20
N LEU A 9 -14.40 2.71 -12.43
CA LEU A 9 -15.07 3.36 -13.57
C LEU A 9 -16.60 3.44 -13.39
N ALA A 10 -17.22 2.61 -12.55
CA ALA A 10 -18.66 2.69 -12.30
C ALA A 10 -19.07 3.97 -11.57
N GLU A 11 -18.16 4.60 -10.83
CA GLU A 11 -18.40 5.90 -10.17
C GLU A 11 -18.25 7.10 -11.12
N ARG A 12 -17.81 6.86 -12.37
CA ARG A 12 -17.70 7.86 -13.44
C ARG A 12 -19.05 8.28 -14.03
N GLU A 13 -20.10 7.47 -13.86
CA GLU A 13 -21.43 7.65 -14.49
C GLU A 13 -22.33 8.66 -13.75
N LEU A 14 -21.86 9.26 -12.65
CA LEU A 14 -22.55 10.37 -12.02
C LEU A 14 -21.94 11.67 -12.57
N ASP A 15 -22.73 12.47 -13.28
CA ASP A 15 -22.46 13.88 -13.65
C ASP A 15 -22.31 14.76 -12.38
N ASP A 16 -21.41 14.38 -11.48
CA ASP A 16 -21.10 15.06 -10.23
C ASP A 16 -19.78 15.80 -10.42
N PRO A 17 -19.77 17.14 -10.52
CA PRO A 17 -18.57 17.94 -10.71
C PRO A 17 -17.68 17.99 -9.45
N ASN A 18 -17.89 17.14 -8.45
CA ASN A 18 -17.09 17.09 -7.25
C ASN A 18 -15.63 16.68 -7.56
N PRO A 19 -14.64 17.57 -7.41
CA PRO A 19 -13.22 17.26 -7.64
C PRO A 19 -12.66 16.22 -6.66
N GLN A 20 -13.41 15.83 -5.63
CA GLN A 20 -13.07 14.75 -4.70
C GLN A 20 -13.57 13.37 -5.16
N LYS A 21 -14.25 13.27 -6.31
CA LYS A 21 -14.63 12.00 -6.95
C LYS A 21 -13.77 11.78 -8.20
N PRO A 22 -12.54 11.25 -8.04
CA PRO A 22 -11.68 10.98 -9.19
C PRO A 22 -12.33 9.92 -10.10
N GLN A 23 -12.02 9.94 -11.39
CA GLN A 23 -12.61 9.07 -12.43
C GLN A 23 -12.18 7.59 -12.35
N GLY A 24 -11.86 7.13 -11.14
CA GLY A 24 -11.24 5.85 -10.84
C GLY A 24 -9.72 5.83 -11.08
N LEU A 25 -9.10 4.67 -10.81
CA LEU A 25 -7.71 4.41 -11.19
C LEU A 25 -7.63 4.09 -12.69
N GLY A 26 -6.64 4.65 -13.37
CA GLY A 26 -6.22 4.28 -14.71
C GLY A 26 -5.64 2.86 -14.72
N THR A 27 -5.62 2.24 -15.89
CA THR A 27 -5.33 0.81 -16.11
C THR A 27 -3.88 0.52 -16.47
N ASP A 28 -3.03 1.54 -16.41
CA ASP A 28 -1.66 1.54 -16.93
C ASP A 28 -0.86 2.59 -16.15
N SER A 29 -0.94 2.50 -14.82
CA SER A 29 -0.48 3.56 -13.93
C SER A 29 -0.04 3.02 -12.58
N VAL A 30 0.92 3.71 -11.98
CA VAL A 30 1.34 3.49 -10.60
C VAL A 30 0.82 4.63 -9.75
N TYR A 31 0.08 4.28 -8.70
CA TYR A 31 -0.45 5.19 -7.71
C TYR A 31 0.34 5.04 -6.42
N ARG A 32 0.77 6.15 -5.80
CA ARG A 32 1.46 6.17 -4.51
C ARG A 32 0.72 7.05 -3.52
N PHE A 33 0.36 6.46 -2.39
CA PHE A 33 -0.33 7.13 -1.28
C PHE A 33 0.64 7.19 -0.09
N SER A 34 1.19 8.37 0.18
CA SER A 34 2.22 8.58 1.22
C SER A 34 1.72 9.27 2.49
N SER A 35 0.51 9.85 2.47
CA SER A 35 -0.05 10.57 3.61
C SER A 35 -1.57 10.45 3.66
N ASP A 36 -2.14 10.52 4.87
CA ASP A 36 -3.59 10.69 5.06
C ASP A 36 -4.02 12.12 4.68
N VAL A 37 -5.33 12.31 4.44
CA VAL A 37 -5.96 13.59 4.10
C VAL A 37 -5.71 14.69 5.13
N ASN A 38 -5.37 14.31 6.36
CA ASN A 38 -5.05 15.23 7.46
C ASN A 38 -3.56 15.65 7.49
N GLY A 39 -2.75 15.18 6.54
CA GLY A 39 -1.33 15.55 6.42
C GLY A 39 -0.41 14.83 7.42
N SER A 40 -0.73 13.61 7.82
CA SER A 40 0.17 12.79 8.64
C SER A 40 1.46 12.43 7.90
N GLU A 41 2.55 12.27 8.65
CA GLU A 41 3.76 11.62 8.16
C GLU A 41 3.47 10.13 8.00
N GLY A 42 3.20 9.71 6.76
CA GLY A 42 2.82 8.35 6.43
C GLY A 42 1.32 8.20 6.23
N LEU A 43 0.96 7.23 5.39
CA LEU A 43 -0.41 6.76 5.26
C LEU A 43 -0.80 5.91 6.48
N PHE A 44 0.14 5.11 6.97
CA PHE A 44 0.03 4.38 8.22
C PHE A 44 1.41 4.22 8.87
N ILE A 45 1.42 3.78 10.14
CA ILE A 45 2.64 3.61 10.92
C ILE A 45 2.69 2.18 11.44
N ILE A 46 3.86 1.54 11.33
CA ILE A 46 4.17 0.30 12.02
C ILE A 46 5.09 0.63 13.19
N GLN A 47 4.71 0.18 14.40
CA GLN A 47 5.54 0.32 15.59
C GLN A 47 5.94 -1.05 16.12
N ASN A 48 7.23 -1.27 16.35
CA ASN A 48 7.71 -2.49 16.97
C ASN A 48 7.47 -2.44 18.49
N GLN A 49 6.42 -3.12 18.94
CA GLN A 49 6.10 -3.30 20.36
C GLN A 49 6.59 -4.65 20.91
N GLY A 50 7.40 -5.38 20.14
CA GLY A 50 7.98 -6.66 20.53
C GLY A 50 9.20 -6.51 21.46
N THR A 51 9.99 -7.58 21.56
CA THR A 51 11.18 -7.65 22.43
C THR A 51 12.50 -7.70 21.67
N GLN A 52 12.46 -7.72 20.34
CA GLN A 52 13.63 -7.81 19.47
C GLN A 52 13.43 -6.95 18.22
N PRO A 53 14.51 -6.50 17.55
CA PRO A 53 14.42 -5.86 16.24
C PRO A 53 13.75 -6.77 15.19
N VAL A 54 13.04 -6.15 14.26
CA VAL A 54 12.34 -6.85 13.17
C VAL A 54 12.61 -6.22 11.81
N ASP A 55 12.65 -7.04 10.77
CA ASP A 55 12.62 -6.62 9.38
C ASP A 55 11.16 -6.56 8.91
N VAL A 56 10.80 -5.50 8.20
CA VAL A 56 9.43 -5.21 7.78
C VAL A 56 9.32 -5.16 6.26
N TYR A 57 8.38 -5.92 5.70
CA TYR A 57 8.08 -5.96 4.26
C TYR A 57 6.64 -6.39 4.01
N SER A 58 6.18 -6.28 2.75
CA SER A 58 4.88 -6.82 2.33
C SER A 58 4.98 -7.96 1.33
N THR A 59 3.96 -8.80 1.31
CA THR A 59 3.76 -9.85 0.30
C THR A 59 2.29 -9.89 -0.13
N GLN A 60 2.05 -10.21 -1.39
CA GLN A 60 0.73 -10.45 -1.96
C GLN A 60 0.69 -11.88 -2.51
N GLU A 61 -0.20 -12.74 -2.00
CA GLU A 61 -0.21 -14.17 -2.35
C GLU A 61 -0.80 -14.46 -3.74
N ASN A 62 -1.66 -13.58 -4.26
CA ASN A 62 -2.28 -13.74 -5.57
C ASN A 62 -2.18 -12.43 -6.37
N THR A 63 -1.48 -12.48 -7.49
CA THR A 63 -1.27 -11.35 -8.41
C THR A 63 -1.88 -11.61 -9.79
N ASN A 64 -2.51 -12.77 -10.01
CA ASN A 64 -3.05 -13.12 -11.32
C ASN A 64 -4.25 -12.23 -11.68
N ASN A 65 -4.05 -11.34 -12.66
CA ASN A 65 -5.04 -10.35 -13.10
C ASN A 65 -5.59 -9.51 -11.94
N LEU A 66 -4.72 -9.16 -10.99
CA LEU A 66 -4.98 -8.25 -9.89
C LEU A 66 -3.93 -7.15 -9.91
N PRO A 67 -4.26 -5.93 -9.44
CA PRO A 67 -3.25 -4.92 -9.18
C PRO A 67 -2.21 -5.44 -8.19
N ASP A 68 -0.96 -5.08 -8.42
CA ASP A 68 0.12 -5.31 -7.46
C ASP A 68 0.04 -4.20 -6.41
N VAL A 69 -0.02 -4.60 -5.15
CA VAL A 69 -0.09 -3.68 -4.01
C VAL A 69 1.14 -3.93 -3.14
N ASP A 70 1.87 -2.85 -2.84
CA ASP A 70 3.08 -2.89 -2.04
C ASP A 70 3.08 -1.80 -0.97
N ILE A 71 3.84 -2.02 0.11
CA ILE A 71 4.21 -0.94 1.03
C ILE A 71 5.53 -0.31 0.59
N PHE A 72 5.68 0.99 0.85
CA PHE A 72 6.95 1.69 0.66
C PHE A 72 7.30 2.57 1.85
N ASP A 73 8.60 2.75 2.09
CA ASP A 73 9.12 3.72 3.06
C ASP A 73 8.94 5.13 2.50
N ILE A 74 8.21 5.99 3.22
CA ILE A 74 7.92 7.35 2.73
C ILE A 74 9.14 8.27 2.73
N GLU A 75 10.16 7.97 3.54
CA GLU A 75 11.37 8.78 3.65
C GLU A 75 12.31 8.50 2.46
N THR A 76 12.46 7.22 2.09
CA THR A 76 13.37 6.82 0.99
C THR A 76 12.65 6.65 -0.35
N GLY A 77 11.37 6.33 -0.34
CA GLY A 77 10.57 5.98 -1.51
C GLY A 77 10.72 4.53 -1.98
N ASP A 78 11.44 3.69 -1.21
CA ASP A 78 11.75 2.31 -1.55
C ASP A 78 10.59 1.37 -1.25
N ILE A 79 10.32 0.44 -2.17
CA ILE A 79 9.32 -0.61 -2.01
C ILE A 79 9.89 -1.70 -1.10
N LEU A 80 9.16 -2.07 -0.05
CA LEU A 80 9.66 -3.00 0.95
C LEU A 80 9.22 -4.44 0.62
N THR A 81 10.14 -5.20 0.05
CA THR A 81 9.93 -6.60 -0.35
C THR A 81 10.65 -7.56 0.59
N GLU A 82 10.35 -8.86 0.51
CA GLU A 82 11.09 -9.86 1.30
C GLU A 82 12.60 -9.82 1.04
N SER A 83 13.02 -9.56 -0.21
CA SER A 83 14.43 -9.44 -0.58
C SER A 83 15.07 -8.10 -0.19
N ASP A 84 14.26 -7.07 -0.01
CA ASP A 84 14.69 -5.72 0.33
C ASP A 84 13.74 -5.10 1.37
N PRO A 85 13.78 -5.58 2.62
CA PRO A 85 12.89 -5.11 3.67
C PRO A 85 13.44 -3.83 4.30
N TYR A 86 12.59 -3.13 5.05
CA TYR A 86 13.12 -2.20 6.05
C TYR A 86 13.82 -3.00 7.15
N ARG A 87 15.13 -2.82 7.26
CA ARG A 87 15.96 -3.65 8.13
C ARG A 87 16.01 -3.11 9.56
N SER A 88 15.89 -4.03 10.51
CA SER A 88 16.18 -3.79 11.93
C SER A 88 15.38 -2.63 12.54
N LEU A 89 14.06 -2.66 12.42
CA LEU A 89 13.18 -1.78 13.19
C LEU A 89 13.31 -2.09 14.68
N ASP A 90 14.07 -1.25 15.39
CA ASP A 90 14.34 -1.40 16.82
C ASP A 90 13.08 -1.40 17.69
N VAL A 91 13.18 -2.03 18.87
CA VAL A 91 12.09 -2.06 19.85
C VAL A 91 11.69 -0.65 20.28
N GLY A 92 10.39 -0.37 20.25
CA GLY A 92 9.80 0.92 20.57
C GLY A 92 9.88 1.95 19.44
N LYS A 93 10.61 1.67 18.36
CA LYS A 93 10.66 2.53 17.16
C LYS A 93 9.47 2.25 16.25
N ALA A 94 9.24 3.23 15.38
CA ALA A 94 8.18 3.20 14.41
C ALA A 94 8.70 3.66 13.05
N ILE A 95 8.04 3.18 12.00
CA ILE A 95 8.26 3.56 10.60
C ILE A 95 6.95 4.03 10.00
N ALA A 96 7.01 5.16 9.30
CA ALA A 96 5.91 5.69 8.51
C ALA A 96 5.96 5.09 7.11
N LEU A 97 4.82 4.59 6.63
CA LEU A 97 4.73 3.83 5.39
C LEU A 97 3.62 4.37 4.50
N GLY A 98 3.82 4.20 3.19
CA GLY A 98 2.83 4.43 2.16
C GLY A 98 2.40 3.14 1.47
N ILE A 99 1.40 3.24 0.60
CA ILE A 99 0.95 2.14 -0.27
C ILE A 99 1.16 2.53 -1.73
N GLN A 100 1.77 1.63 -2.49
CA GLN A 100 1.82 1.68 -3.94
C GLN A 100 0.78 0.72 -4.52
N VAL A 101 0.06 1.16 -5.54
CA VAL A 101 -0.82 0.31 -6.35
C VAL A 101 -0.36 0.40 -7.80
N ASP A 102 0.10 -0.71 -8.35
CA ASP A 102 0.45 -0.86 -9.75
C ASP A 102 -0.69 -1.56 -10.49
N THR A 103 -1.18 -0.93 -11.55
CA THR A 103 -2.32 -1.38 -12.36
C THR A 103 -1.89 -1.89 -13.74
N TYR A 104 -0.59 -1.94 -14.03
CA TYR A 104 -0.06 -2.38 -15.33
C TYR A 104 -0.53 -3.80 -15.67
N GLY A 105 -1.13 -3.96 -16.86
CA GLY A 105 -1.51 -5.27 -17.38
C GLY A 105 -2.71 -5.92 -16.67
N VAL A 106 -3.46 -5.16 -15.86
CA VAL A 106 -4.67 -5.63 -15.19
C VAL A 106 -5.90 -5.30 -16.05
N ASP A 107 -6.73 -6.30 -16.33
CA ASP A 107 -7.95 -6.14 -17.13
C ASP A 107 -9.05 -5.44 -16.34
N VAL A 108 -9.55 -4.31 -16.84
CA VAL A 108 -10.76 -3.65 -16.30
C VAL A 108 -11.91 -4.64 -16.20
N LYS A 109 -12.54 -4.68 -15.04
CA LYS A 109 -13.76 -5.46 -14.79
C LYS A 109 -14.81 -4.59 -14.08
N ASP A 110 -16.07 -5.01 -14.20
CA ASP A 110 -17.21 -4.29 -13.61
C ASP A 110 -17.27 -4.44 -12.07
N ASP A 111 -16.76 -5.56 -11.55
CA ASP A 111 -16.70 -5.82 -10.11
C ASP A 111 -15.45 -5.19 -9.46
N ALA A 112 -15.49 -4.95 -8.15
CA ALA A 112 -14.31 -4.49 -7.41
C ALA A 112 -13.16 -5.54 -7.42
N TYR A 113 -11.92 -5.07 -7.36
CA TYR A 113 -10.79 -5.91 -7.01
C TYR A 113 -10.74 -6.10 -5.50
N GLN A 114 -10.50 -7.33 -5.06
CA GLN A 114 -10.21 -7.63 -3.68
C GLN A 114 -8.76 -8.11 -3.62
N VAL A 115 -7.89 -7.25 -3.10
CA VAL A 115 -6.46 -7.53 -2.99
C VAL A 115 -6.11 -7.59 -1.51
N ALA A 116 -5.49 -8.70 -1.10
CA ALA A 116 -5.01 -8.89 0.27
C ALA A 116 -3.51 -8.64 0.31
N LEU A 117 -3.11 -7.63 1.09
CA LEU A 117 -1.72 -7.35 1.39
C LEU A 117 -1.38 -7.93 2.77
N ILE A 118 -0.31 -8.72 2.83
CA ILE A 118 0.24 -9.23 4.08
C ILE A 118 1.46 -8.41 4.43
N ILE A 119 1.45 -7.81 5.63
CA ILE A 119 2.62 -7.14 6.20
C ILE A 119 3.32 -8.13 7.12
N ASN A 120 4.58 -8.40 6.81
CA ASN A 120 5.43 -9.29 7.58
C ASN A 120 6.35 -8.48 8.47
N ALA A 121 6.46 -8.88 9.73
CA ALA A 121 7.45 -8.39 10.67
C ALA A 121 8.19 -9.61 11.21
N VAL A 122 9.39 -9.86 10.69
CA VAL A 122 10.21 -11.04 11.01
C VAL A 122 11.39 -10.63 11.87
N ALA A 123 11.83 -11.51 12.76
CA ALA A 123 13.07 -11.30 13.52
C ALA A 123 14.23 -10.96 12.59
N SER A 124 14.93 -9.84 12.83
CA SER A 124 16.15 -9.53 12.08
C SER A 124 17.24 -10.54 12.44
N ASP A 125 17.90 -11.11 11.43
CA ASP A 125 19.09 -11.92 11.63
C ASP A 125 20.23 -11.02 12.15
N GLN A 126 20.78 -11.34 13.32
CA GLN A 126 21.91 -10.61 13.93
C GLN A 126 23.25 -10.95 13.28
#